data_AF-A0A370DG07-F1
#
_entry.id   AF-A0A370DG07-F1
#
_cell.length_a   1.000
_cell.length_b   1.000
_cell.length_c   1.000
_cell.angle_alpha   90.00
_cell.angle_beta   90.00
_cell.angle_gamma   90.00
#
_symmetry.space_group_name_H-M   'P 1'
#
loop_
_entity.id
_entity.type
_entity.pdbx_description
1 polymer ?
#
loop_
_entity_poly.entity_id
_entity_poly.type
_entity_poly.pdbx_seq_one_letter_code
_entity_poly.pdbx_strand_id
1 'polypeptide(L)'
;MKKNYQILLLITLLTLSYTVMTKTKYKKPYYGIKLDLAQVGVDIRLNDIPVYYDDEKGQLTVDLPAPSSVINGKNTLKIIAFPPYIDDENKMDKFLPDSVVTATLYVQEIDDPDNNKEIITSISIKFSDNSTAEIINTNETEYNEDQVVLLQNTTRETVVSRSVEFESGFPDWEWQDGKNIENNSDNFNSLMNTYKNIHTIFTDKNQSEVFNIYDIRAKEIATAYHLADPKEGHLKISTGSDMNDPSLALHEFWTEGMKLEIIANGKMARITDTDKDQPILFIDKESGTLHLHKFSFYKSNNDEWIMIR
;
A
#
# COMPACT_ATOMS: atom_id res chain seq x y z
N MET A 1 -3.13 -75.27 -7.09
CA MET A 1 -3.39 -73.98 -6.39
C MET A 1 -2.21 -73.06 -6.65
N LYS A 2 -2.33 -72.10 -7.57
CA LYS A 2 -1.28 -71.11 -7.89
C LYS A 2 -1.61 -69.80 -7.17
N LYS A 3 -0.74 -69.36 -6.26
CA LYS A 3 -0.80 -68.04 -5.64
C LYS A 3 -0.15 -67.02 -6.58
N ASN A 4 -0.93 -66.07 -7.08
CA ASN A 4 -0.44 -64.91 -7.82
C ASN A 4 0.00 -63.83 -6.82
N TYR A 5 1.27 -63.46 -6.86
CA TYR A 5 1.80 -62.27 -6.20
C TYR A 5 1.64 -61.09 -7.16
N GLN A 6 0.75 -60.14 -6.84
CA GLN A 6 0.73 -58.82 -7.47
C GLN A 6 1.81 -57.96 -6.80
N ILE A 7 2.86 -57.66 -7.55
CA ILE A 7 3.88 -56.66 -7.19
C ILE A 7 3.30 -55.29 -7.55
N LEU A 8 3.03 -54.47 -6.53
CA LEU A 8 2.63 -53.08 -6.68
C LEU A 8 3.90 -52.23 -6.84
N LEU A 9 4.16 -51.75 -8.06
CA LEU A 9 5.30 -50.88 -8.36
C LEU A 9 4.92 -49.43 -8.00
N LEU A 10 5.39 -48.96 -6.84
CA LEU A 10 5.25 -47.56 -6.42
C LEU A 10 6.29 -46.72 -7.18
N ILE A 11 5.89 -46.05 -8.26
CA ILE A 11 6.74 -45.11 -8.99
C ILE A 11 6.66 -43.76 -8.28
N THR A 12 7.61 -43.51 -7.37
CA THR A 12 7.87 -42.17 -6.82
C THR A 12 8.54 -41.33 -7.91
N LEU A 13 7.74 -40.52 -8.63
CA LEU A 13 8.28 -39.42 -9.44
C LEU A 13 8.91 -38.40 -8.48
N LEU A 14 10.23 -38.49 -8.26
CA LEU A 14 11.00 -37.35 -7.80
C LEU A 14 11.04 -36.33 -8.94
N THR A 15 10.10 -35.39 -8.95
CA THR A 15 10.28 -34.15 -9.69
C THR A 15 11.38 -33.37 -8.97
N LEU A 16 12.62 -33.48 -9.45
CA LEU A 16 13.64 -32.48 -9.15
C LEU A 16 13.14 -31.15 -9.70
N SER A 17 12.50 -30.36 -8.85
CA SER A 17 12.24 -28.95 -9.12
C SER A 17 13.60 -28.29 -9.22
N TYR A 18 14.10 -28.09 -10.45
CA TYR A 18 15.23 -27.22 -10.69
C TYR A 18 14.78 -25.80 -10.34
N THR A 19 15.10 -25.36 -9.13
CA THR A 19 14.97 -23.95 -8.76
C THR A 19 15.99 -23.20 -9.60
N VAL A 20 15.54 -22.68 -10.75
CA VAL A 20 16.30 -21.67 -11.48
C VAL A 20 16.33 -20.47 -10.55
N MET A 21 17.42 -20.30 -9.81
CA MET A 21 17.69 -19.04 -9.12
C MET A 21 18.01 -18.00 -10.19
N THR A 22 16.98 -17.37 -10.71
CA THR A 22 17.04 -16.08 -11.40
C THR A 22 17.68 -15.09 -10.43
N LYS A 23 18.95 -14.81 -10.66
CA LYS A 23 19.70 -13.86 -9.84
C LYS A 23 19.14 -12.47 -10.14
N THR A 24 18.44 -11.88 -9.18
CA THR A 24 17.97 -10.49 -9.29
C THR A 24 19.18 -9.60 -9.59
N LYS A 25 19.00 -8.62 -10.49
CA LYS A 25 20.03 -7.63 -10.83
C LYS A 25 20.48 -6.83 -9.58
N TYR A 26 19.54 -6.59 -8.66
CA TYR A 26 19.71 -5.85 -7.42
C TYR A 26 19.98 -6.79 -6.24
N LYS A 27 20.94 -6.43 -5.38
CA LYS A 27 21.26 -7.20 -4.17
C LYS A 27 20.32 -6.84 -3.02
N LYS A 28 20.03 -5.56 -2.86
CA LYS A 28 19.08 -4.98 -1.91
C LYS A 28 18.09 -4.10 -2.68
N PRO A 29 17.12 -4.71 -3.38
CA PRO A 29 16.16 -3.96 -4.16
C PRO A 29 15.32 -3.05 -3.24
N TYR A 30 15.14 -1.82 -3.69
CA TYR A 30 14.23 -0.83 -3.14
C TYR A 30 13.23 -0.44 -4.22
N TYR A 31 11.94 -0.58 -3.89
CA TYR A 31 10.85 -0.25 -4.80
C TYR A 31 10.17 1.04 -4.37
N GLY A 32 9.89 1.88 -5.36
CA GLY A 32 9.19 3.14 -5.14
C GLY A 32 8.29 3.51 -6.31
N ILE A 33 7.43 4.49 -6.07
CA ILE A 33 6.63 5.13 -7.10
C ILE A 33 7.14 6.55 -7.26
N LYS A 34 7.59 6.88 -8.46
CA LYS A 34 7.82 8.27 -8.86
C LYS A 34 6.49 8.83 -9.34
N LEU A 35 6.01 9.86 -8.66
CA LEU A 35 4.78 10.56 -8.96
C LEU A 35 5.10 11.95 -9.51
N ASP A 36 4.48 12.32 -10.61
CA ASP A 36 4.48 13.67 -11.17
C ASP A 36 3.03 14.05 -11.47
N LEU A 37 2.54 15.14 -10.88
CA LEU A 37 1.17 15.61 -11.11
C LEU A 37 1.10 17.12 -11.21
N ALA A 38 0.09 17.60 -11.93
CA ALA A 38 -0.31 18.99 -11.95
C ALA A 38 -1.83 19.11 -12.07
N GLN A 39 -2.42 19.96 -11.22
CA GLN A 39 -3.82 20.39 -11.25
C GLN A 39 -4.84 19.23 -11.23
N VAL A 40 -4.58 18.15 -10.48
CA VAL A 40 -5.46 16.97 -10.45
C VAL A 40 -5.43 16.31 -9.08
N GLY A 41 -6.59 15.88 -8.59
CA GLY A 41 -6.69 15.03 -7.41
C GLY A 41 -6.46 13.56 -7.78
N VAL A 42 -5.74 12.82 -6.96
CA VAL A 42 -5.24 11.48 -7.26
C VAL A 42 -5.31 10.54 -6.04
N ASP A 43 -5.60 9.26 -6.31
CA ASP A 43 -5.34 8.11 -5.44
C ASP A 43 -4.49 7.11 -6.22
N ILE A 44 -3.21 7.00 -5.83
CA ILE A 44 -2.23 6.12 -6.45
C ILE A 44 -2.13 4.84 -5.63
N ARG A 45 -2.40 3.71 -6.27
CA ARG A 45 -2.39 2.39 -5.62
C ARG A 45 -1.44 1.42 -6.30
N LEU A 46 -0.82 0.57 -5.50
CA LEU A 46 -0.08 -0.60 -5.98
C LEU A 46 -0.67 -1.85 -5.33
N ASN A 47 -1.11 -2.82 -6.13
CA ASN A 47 -1.85 -3.99 -5.67
C ASN A 47 -3.07 -3.62 -4.83
N ASP A 48 -3.76 -2.55 -5.22
CA ASP A 48 -4.91 -1.97 -4.51
C ASP A 48 -4.60 -1.50 -3.07
N ILE A 49 -3.32 -1.26 -2.76
CA ILE A 49 -2.86 -0.60 -1.54
C ILE A 49 -2.59 0.88 -1.86
N PRO A 50 -3.22 1.83 -1.15
CA PRO A 50 -2.91 3.25 -1.30
C PRO A 50 -1.45 3.56 -0.97
N VAL A 51 -0.73 4.14 -1.92
CA VAL A 51 0.63 4.65 -1.76
C VAL A 51 0.61 6.16 -1.59
N TYR A 52 -0.28 6.85 -2.30
CA TYR A 52 -0.44 8.30 -2.21
C TYR A 52 -1.89 8.70 -2.47
N TYR A 53 -2.32 9.74 -1.76
CA TYR A 53 -3.62 10.37 -1.93
C TYR A 53 -3.42 11.87 -1.76
N ASP A 54 -3.98 12.65 -2.68
CA ASP A 54 -4.07 14.11 -2.62
C ASP A 54 -5.28 14.53 -3.45
N ASP A 55 -6.22 15.24 -2.87
CA ASP A 55 -7.40 15.74 -3.56
C ASP A 55 -7.35 17.24 -3.85
N GLU A 56 -6.28 17.92 -3.46
CA GLU A 56 -6.10 19.34 -3.67
C GLU A 56 -5.48 19.65 -5.03
N LYS A 57 -5.66 20.90 -5.45
CA LYS A 57 -5.00 21.44 -6.64
C LYS A 57 -3.54 21.74 -6.30
N GLY A 58 -2.61 21.00 -6.90
CA GLY A 58 -1.18 21.28 -6.74
C GLY A 58 -0.33 20.92 -7.96
N GLN A 59 0.96 21.15 -7.84
CA GLN A 59 1.98 20.51 -8.67
C GLN A 59 2.97 19.82 -7.75
N LEU A 60 3.23 18.54 -7.99
CA LEU A 60 4.10 17.74 -7.16
C LEU A 60 4.90 16.77 -8.01
N THR A 61 6.21 16.73 -7.77
CA THR A 61 7.08 15.64 -8.22
C THR A 61 7.74 15.02 -6.99
N VAL A 62 7.46 13.75 -6.73
CA VAL A 62 7.94 13.06 -5.52
C VAL A 62 8.27 11.60 -5.79
N ASP A 63 9.22 11.06 -5.03
CA ASP A 63 9.48 9.63 -4.95
C ASP A 63 8.92 9.08 -3.64
N LEU A 64 8.04 8.09 -3.74
CA LEU A 64 7.34 7.50 -2.60
C LEU A 64 7.82 6.05 -2.39
N PRO A 65 8.20 5.66 -1.17
CA PRO A 65 8.49 4.25 -0.86
C PRO A 65 7.23 3.41 -1.05
N ALA A 66 7.35 2.28 -1.77
CA ALA A 66 6.28 1.31 -1.91
C ALA A 66 6.70 -0.16 -1.69
N PRO A 67 7.73 -0.48 -0.86
CA PRO A 67 8.23 -1.84 -0.81
C PRO A 67 7.21 -2.83 -0.23
N SER A 68 6.46 -2.43 0.81
CA SER A 68 5.43 -3.30 1.41
C SER A 68 4.20 -3.49 0.53
N SER A 69 4.06 -2.73 -0.56
CA SER A 69 2.97 -2.89 -1.52
C SER A 69 3.35 -3.77 -2.71
N VAL A 70 4.64 -4.04 -2.93
CA VAL A 70 5.14 -4.93 -3.99
C VAL A 70 5.04 -6.38 -3.53
N ILE A 71 4.55 -7.26 -4.40
CA ILE A 71 4.51 -8.71 -4.18
C ILE A 71 5.40 -9.43 -5.18
N ASN A 72 5.72 -10.70 -4.95
CA ASN A 72 6.37 -11.52 -5.94
C ASN A 72 5.36 -11.93 -7.03
N GLY A 73 5.70 -11.78 -8.31
CA GLY A 73 4.82 -12.09 -9.44
C GLY A 73 4.03 -10.88 -9.94
N LYS A 74 2.71 -11.05 -10.16
CA LYS A 74 1.88 -10.06 -10.83
C LYS A 74 1.54 -8.88 -9.91
N ASN A 75 2.08 -7.71 -10.22
CA ASN A 75 1.81 -6.45 -9.54
C ASN A 75 0.89 -5.56 -10.40
N THR A 76 0.05 -4.74 -9.79
CA THR A 76 -0.86 -3.81 -10.51
C THR A 76 -0.74 -2.38 -9.99
N LEU A 77 -0.22 -1.48 -10.83
CA LEU A 77 -0.23 -0.04 -10.59
C LEU A 77 -1.57 0.53 -11.06
N LYS A 78 -2.21 1.35 -10.23
CA LYS A 78 -3.51 1.97 -10.51
C LYS A 78 -3.46 3.46 -10.19
N ILE A 79 -3.96 4.28 -11.10
CA ILE A 79 -4.22 5.71 -10.90
C ILE A 79 -5.74 5.90 -10.90
N ILE A 80 -6.27 6.47 -9.83
CA ILE A 80 -7.62 7.00 -9.75
C ILE A 80 -7.48 8.51 -9.72
N ALA A 81 -7.84 9.19 -10.81
CA ALA A 81 -7.76 10.63 -10.93
C ALA A 81 -9.15 11.24 -10.89
N PHE A 82 -9.31 12.37 -10.22
CA PHE A 82 -10.57 13.10 -10.09
C PHE A 82 -10.33 14.62 -10.09
N PRO A 83 -11.35 15.44 -10.42
CA PRO A 83 -11.24 16.89 -10.33
C PRO A 83 -10.79 17.33 -8.93
N PRO A 84 -9.78 18.21 -8.83
CA PRO A 84 -9.25 18.62 -7.54
C PRO A 84 -10.20 19.56 -6.81
N TYR A 85 -9.97 19.71 -5.52
CA TYR A 85 -10.46 20.82 -4.73
C TYR A 85 -9.61 22.07 -4.99
N ILE A 86 -10.25 23.23 -5.13
CA ILE A 86 -9.56 24.53 -5.24
C ILE A 86 -9.19 25.03 -3.85
N ASP A 87 -10.05 24.75 -2.88
CA ASP A 87 -9.93 24.95 -1.45
C ASP A 87 -10.80 23.89 -0.75
N ASP A 88 -10.74 23.82 0.59
CA ASP A 88 -11.41 22.81 1.42
C ASP A 88 -12.92 22.64 1.14
N GLU A 89 -13.59 23.66 0.58
CA GLU A 89 -15.04 23.64 0.34
C GLU A 89 -15.41 23.49 -1.14
N ASN A 90 -14.52 23.89 -2.06
CA ASN A 90 -14.83 24.05 -3.47
C ASN A 90 -14.22 22.94 -4.33
N LYS A 91 -14.93 21.81 -4.44
CA LYS A 91 -14.62 20.76 -5.40
C LYS A 91 -14.95 21.18 -6.83
N MET A 92 -14.03 20.97 -7.76
CA MET A 92 -14.31 21.17 -9.17
C MET A 92 -15.25 20.09 -9.74
N ASP A 93 -16.14 20.48 -10.66
CA ASP A 93 -17.01 19.53 -11.36
C ASP A 93 -16.31 18.77 -12.50
N LYS A 94 -15.15 19.26 -12.93
CA LYS A 94 -14.43 18.83 -14.13
C LYS A 94 -12.93 18.98 -13.94
N PHE A 95 -12.15 18.20 -14.69
CA PHE A 95 -10.70 18.38 -14.77
C PHE A 95 -10.34 19.75 -15.36
N LEU A 96 -9.24 20.33 -14.91
CA LEU A 96 -8.69 21.56 -15.47
C LEU A 96 -7.95 21.25 -16.80
N PRO A 97 -7.88 22.22 -17.72
CA PRO A 97 -6.95 22.15 -18.85
C PRO A 97 -5.53 21.86 -18.37
N ASP A 98 -4.83 21.00 -19.09
CA ASP A 98 -3.45 20.59 -18.81
C ASP A 98 -3.24 19.87 -17.47
N SER A 99 -4.32 19.41 -16.81
CA SER A 99 -4.18 18.47 -15.70
C SER A 99 -3.44 17.22 -16.18
N VAL A 100 -2.45 16.79 -15.42
CA VAL A 100 -1.62 15.63 -15.76
C VAL A 100 -1.27 14.86 -14.51
N VAL A 101 -1.22 13.54 -14.62
CA VAL A 101 -0.65 12.66 -13.59
C VAL A 101 0.17 11.57 -14.27
N THR A 102 1.36 11.32 -13.75
CA THR A 102 2.24 10.24 -14.14
C THR A 102 2.69 9.48 -12.90
N ALA A 103 2.39 8.19 -12.82
CA ALA A 103 2.90 7.30 -11.78
C ALA A 103 3.82 6.26 -12.42
N THR A 104 5.04 6.14 -11.90
CA THR A 104 6.06 5.23 -12.41
C THR A 104 6.58 4.34 -11.29
N LEU A 105 6.29 3.04 -11.37
CA LEU A 105 6.88 2.04 -10.49
C LEU A 105 8.31 1.77 -10.95
N TYR A 106 9.26 1.87 -10.02
CA TYR A 106 10.67 1.61 -10.29
C TYR A 106 11.31 0.73 -9.22
N VAL A 107 12.47 0.17 -9.58
CA VAL A 107 13.39 -0.50 -8.66
C VAL A 107 14.78 0.12 -8.76
N GLN A 108 15.47 0.20 -7.61
CA GLN A 108 16.86 0.63 -7.52
C GLN A 108 17.58 -0.14 -6.40
N GLU A 109 18.90 -0.01 -6.31
CA GLU A 109 19.68 -0.53 -5.19
C GLU A 109 19.59 0.47 -4.02
N ILE A 110 19.24 0.03 -2.81
CA ILE A 110 19.03 0.95 -1.68
C ILE A 110 20.30 1.70 -1.26
N ASP A 111 21.47 1.04 -1.39
CA ASP A 111 22.78 1.56 -0.99
C ASP A 111 23.50 2.32 -2.12
N ASP A 112 22.87 2.45 -3.29
CA ASP A 112 23.42 3.14 -4.47
C ASP A 112 22.33 4.02 -5.11
N PRO A 113 21.99 5.16 -4.46
CA PRO A 113 20.94 6.06 -4.95
C PRO A 113 21.34 6.79 -6.24
N ASP A 114 22.63 6.82 -6.58
CA ASP A 114 23.14 7.35 -7.84
C ASP A 114 22.94 6.35 -9.00
N ASN A 115 22.55 5.11 -8.69
CA ASN A 115 22.24 4.10 -9.70
C ASN A 115 20.96 4.47 -10.45
N ASN A 116 20.94 4.18 -11.75
CA ASN A 116 19.78 4.46 -12.58
C ASN A 116 18.60 3.60 -12.11
N LYS A 117 17.53 4.26 -11.64
CA LYS A 117 16.22 3.66 -11.42
C LYS A 117 15.81 2.87 -12.66
N GLU A 118 15.55 1.59 -12.49
CA GLU A 118 14.95 0.77 -13.53
C GLU A 118 13.44 0.93 -13.46
N ILE A 119 12.86 1.45 -14.54
CA ILE A 119 11.42 1.61 -14.67
C ILE A 119 10.82 0.24 -14.93
N ILE A 120 9.95 -0.20 -14.03
CA ILE A 120 9.20 -1.45 -14.18
C ILE A 120 7.96 -1.18 -15.02
N THR A 121 7.19 -0.15 -14.64
CA THR A 121 5.99 0.26 -15.39
C THR A 121 5.65 1.72 -15.14
N SER A 122 4.96 2.35 -16.09
CA SER A 122 4.53 3.75 -16.03
C SER A 122 3.14 3.90 -16.61
N ILE A 123 2.35 4.78 -15.99
CA ILE A 123 1.04 5.22 -16.48
C ILE A 123 1.07 6.75 -16.47
N SER A 124 0.72 7.37 -17.60
CA SER A 124 0.55 8.82 -17.71
C SER A 124 -0.83 9.15 -18.27
N ILE A 125 -1.53 10.07 -17.62
CA ILE A 125 -2.86 10.53 -18.00
C ILE A 125 -2.78 12.04 -18.16
N LYS A 126 -3.20 12.54 -19.32
CA LYS A 126 -3.40 13.97 -19.57
C LYS A 126 -4.87 14.25 -19.78
N PHE A 127 -5.36 15.34 -19.21
CA PHE A 127 -6.72 15.81 -19.41
C PHE A 127 -6.72 17.06 -20.31
N SER A 128 -7.64 17.10 -21.27
CA SER A 128 -7.85 18.24 -22.18
C SER A 128 -9.10 19.03 -21.79
N ASP A 129 -9.34 20.17 -22.46
CA ASP A 129 -10.42 21.14 -22.18
C ASP A 129 -11.84 20.52 -22.08
N ASN A 130 -12.06 19.37 -22.69
CA ASN A 130 -13.35 18.66 -22.64
C ASN A 130 -13.44 17.61 -21.52
N SER A 131 -12.49 17.61 -20.59
CA SER A 131 -12.36 16.62 -19.51
C SER A 131 -12.21 15.18 -20.03
N THR A 132 -11.79 15.00 -21.28
CA THR A 132 -11.48 13.67 -21.82
C THR A 132 -10.06 13.31 -21.40
N ALA A 133 -9.93 12.20 -20.67
CA ALA A 133 -8.64 11.61 -20.35
C ALA A 133 -7.99 11.02 -21.62
N GLU A 134 -6.76 11.42 -21.88
CA GLU A 134 -5.87 10.82 -22.87
C GLU A 134 -4.78 10.06 -22.11
N ILE A 135 -4.69 8.75 -22.36
CA ILE A 135 -3.60 7.93 -21.82
C ILE A 135 -2.39 8.14 -22.72
N ILE A 136 -1.36 8.77 -22.18
CA ILE A 136 -0.09 8.94 -22.88
C ILE A 136 0.73 7.68 -22.58
N ASN A 137 0.89 6.80 -23.56
CA ASN A 137 1.73 5.62 -23.40
C ASN A 137 3.19 6.05 -23.21
N THR A 138 3.67 5.99 -21.97
CA THR A 138 5.05 6.27 -21.60
C THR A 138 5.82 4.95 -21.53
N ASN A 139 6.57 4.69 -22.60
CA ASN A 139 7.49 3.56 -22.80
C ASN A 139 6.83 2.19 -23.01
N GLU A 140 6.76 1.83 -24.29
CA GLU A 140 6.74 0.45 -24.78
C GLU A 140 8.12 -0.17 -24.51
N THR A 141 8.43 -0.52 -23.26
CA THR A 141 9.41 -1.60 -23.08
C THR A 141 8.77 -2.87 -23.67
N GLU A 142 9.55 -3.67 -24.39
CA GLU A 142 9.16 -4.84 -25.21
C GLU A 142 8.39 -5.98 -24.50
N TYR A 143 7.80 -5.72 -23.33
CA TYR A 143 6.95 -6.67 -22.61
C TYR A 143 5.55 -6.71 -23.24
N ASN A 144 5.35 -7.76 -24.04
CA ASN A 144 4.09 -8.19 -24.65
C ASN A 144 2.93 -8.33 -23.62
N GLU A 145 1.73 -8.05 -24.11
CA GLU A 145 0.38 -8.35 -23.57
C GLU A 145 -0.14 -7.67 -22.29
N ASP A 146 0.68 -7.01 -21.47
CA ASP A 146 0.18 -6.24 -20.31
C ASP A 146 -0.34 -4.85 -20.74
N GLN A 147 -1.56 -4.83 -21.26
CA GLN A 147 -2.23 -3.61 -21.72
C GLN A 147 -2.61 -2.70 -20.54
N VAL A 148 -2.41 -1.39 -20.73
CA VAL A 148 -3.05 -0.38 -19.89
C VAL A 148 -4.57 -0.53 -20.05
N VAL A 149 -5.25 -0.76 -18.94
CA VAL A 149 -6.72 -0.92 -18.90
C VAL A 149 -7.34 0.39 -18.40
N LEU A 150 -8.16 1.01 -19.24
CA LEU A 150 -9.06 2.09 -18.85
C LEU A 150 -10.32 1.48 -18.23
N LEU A 151 -10.42 1.51 -16.91
CA LEU A 151 -11.54 0.92 -16.17
C LEU A 151 -12.74 1.87 -16.11
N GLN A 152 -12.47 3.17 -16.00
CA GLN A 152 -13.51 4.21 -15.92
C GLN A 152 -13.00 5.51 -16.52
N ASN A 153 -13.85 6.21 -17.27
CA ASN A 153 -13.57 7.54 -17.82
C ASN A 153 -14.84 8.38 -17.79
N THR A 154 -14.97 9.21 -16.77
CA THR A 154 -16.09 10.14 -16.59
C THR A 154 -15.55 11.54 -16.33
N THR A 155 -16.42 12.55 -16.37
CA THR A 155 -16.02 13.93 -16.05
C THR A 155 -15.60 14.11 -14.59
N ARG A 156 -15.95 13.16 -13.71
CA ARG A 156 -15.70 13.22 -12.26
C ARG A 156 -14.59 12.29 -11.78
N GLU A 157 -14.25 11.29 -12.57
CA GLU A 157 -13.29 10.27 -12.18
C GLU A 157 -12.79 9.51 -13.42
N THR A 158 -11.48 9.28 -13.47
CA THR A 158 -10.79 8.43 -14.44
C THR A 158 -9.96 7.40 -13.69
N VAL A 159 -10.14 6.13 -14.02
CA VAL A 159 -9.42 5.01 -13.40
C VAL A 159 -8.65 4.26 -14.48
N VAL A 160 -7.33 4.24 -14.33
CA VAL A 160 -6.41 3.53 -15.23
C VAL A 160 -5.55 2.58 -14.42
N SER A 161 -5.33 1.37 -14.92
CA SER A 161 -4.45 0.40 -14.30
C SER A 161 -3.55 -0.29 -15.31
N ARG A 162 -2.36 -0.69 -14.86
CA ARG A 162 -1.44 -1.53 -15.62
C ARG A 162 -0.88 -2.60 -14.71
N SER A 163 -0.97 -3.84 -15.13
CA SER A 163 -0.31 -4.95 -14.45
C SER A 163 1.07 -5.21 -15.06
N VAL A 164 1.97 -5.78 -14.28
CA VAL A 164 3.29 -6.21 -14.70
C VAL A 164 3.73 -7.37 -13.81
N GLU A 165 4.29 -8.40 -14.40
CA GLU A 165 4.84 -9.55 -13.66
C GLU A 165 6.35 -9.42 -13.52
N PHE A 166 6.86 -9.50 -12.29
CA PHE A 166 8.29 -9.52 -12.00
C PHE A 166 8.60 -10.22 -10.68
N GLU A 167 9.84 -10.71 -10.56
CA GLU A 167 10.33 -11.28 -9.31
C GLU A 167 10.87 -10.18 -8.40
N SER A 168 10.18 -9.95 -7.27
CA SER A 168 10.51 -8.83 -6.40
C SER A 168 11.71 -9.10 -5.50
N GLY A 169 11.97 -10.38 -5.22
CA GLY A 169 12.91 -10.83 -4.18
C GLY A 169 12.37 -10.68 -2.75
N PHE A 170 11.17 -10.13 -2.56
CA PHE A 170 10.51 -10.09 -1.27
C PHE A 170 9.84 -11.44 -0.96
N PRO A 171 9.73 -11.81 0.33
CA PRO A 171 8.91 -12.95 0.71
C PRO A 171 7.43 -12.62 0.48
N ASP A 172 6.59 -13.64 0.63
CA ASP A 172 5.16 -13.38 0.77
C ASP A 172 4.91 -12.65 2.09
N TRP A 173 4.37 -11.43 2.00
CA TRP A 173 3.90 -10.68 3.16
C TRP A 173 2.75 -11.41 3.87
N GLU A 174 2.67 -11.31 5.19
CA GLU A 174 1.69 -12.07 5.98
C GLU A 174 0.24 -11.77 5.57
N TRP A 175 -0.05 -10.54 5.14
CA TRP A 175 -1.38 -10.15 4.72
C TRP A 175 -1.87 -10.88 3.46
N GLN A 176 -0.98 -11.39 2.62
CA GLN A 176 -1.37 -12.12 1.40
C GLN A 176 -2.10 -13.43 1.74
N ASP A 177 -1.70 -14.05 2.85
CA ASP A 177 -2.31 -15.28 3.38
C ASP A 177 -3.53 -15.00 4.29
N GLY A 178 -3.88 -13.72 4.48
CA GLY A 178 -5.04 -13.29 5.25
C GLY A 178 -6.37 -13.73 4.64
N LYS A 179 -7.42 -13.76 5.48
CA LYS A 179 -8.79 -13.99 5.01
C LYS A 179 -9.24 -12.86 4.10
N ASN A 180 -10.16 -13.17 3.19
CA ASN A 180 -10.88 -12.12 2.47
C ASN A 180 -11.82 -11.40 3.44
N ILE A 181 -11.79 -10.08 3.39
CA ILE A 181 -12.59 -9.20 4.22
C ILE A 181 -13.75 -8.70 3.38
N GLU A 182 -14.94 -8.69 3.97
CA GLU A 182 -16.16 -8.16 3.36
C GLU A 182 -16.56 -6.85 4.02
N ASN A 183 -17.21 -5.96 3.25
CA ASN A 183 -17.66 -4.67 3.75
C ASN A 183 -18.99 -4.84 4.48
N ASN A 184 -18.93 -5.22 5.75
CA ASN A 184 -20.10 -5.45 6.59
C ASN A 184 -19.91 -4.91 8.02
N SER A 185 -21.00 -4.81 8.77
CA SER A 185 -21.01 -4.28 10.13
C SER A 185 -20.14 -5.07 11.11
N ASP A 186 -20.02 -6.39 10.93
CA ASP A 186 -19.29 -7.25 11.85
C ASP A 186 -17.78 -7.03 11.73
N ASN A 187 -17.26 -6.92 10.49
CA ASN A 187 -15.87 -6.56 10.24
C ASN A 187 -15.58 -5.13 10.68
N PHE A 188 -16.48 -4.17 10.43
CA PHE A 188 -16.34 -2.80 10.93
C PHE A 188 -16.26 -2.75 12.46
N ASN A 189 -17.22 -3.35 13.15
CA ASN A 189 -17.30 -3.32 14.62
C ASN A 189 -16.12 -4.04 15.28
N SER A 190 -15.72 -5.20 14.75
CA SER A 190 -14.57 -5.95 15.28
C SER A 190 -13.25 -5.20 15.07
N LEU A 191 -13.04 -4.59 13.90
CA LEU A 191 -11.85 -3.77 13.64
C LEU A 191 -11.87 -2.50 14.49
N MET A 192 -13.02 -1.85 14.67
CA MET A 192 -13.18 -0.67 15.53
C MET A 192 -12.81 -0.97 16.98
N ASN A 193 -13.12 -2.16 17.48
CA ASN A 193 -12.68 -2.59 18.81
C ASN A 193 -11.15 -2.75 18.88
N THR A 194 -10.49 -3.23 17.82
CA THR A 194 -9.03 -3.23 17.74
C THR A 194 -8.46 -1.82 17.82
N TYR A 195 -9.03 -0.85 17.10
CA TYR A 195 -8.63 0.56 17.21
C TYR A 195 -8.81 1.10 18.63
N LYS A 196 -9.93 0.82 19.31
CA LYS A 196 -10.14 1.23 20.71
C LYS A 196 -9.08 0.65 21.65
N ASN A 197 -8.74 -0.62 21.48
CA ASN A 197 -7.69 -1.27 22.27
C ASN A 197 -6.33 -0.58 22.05
N ILE A 198 -5.96 -0.26 20.80
CA ILE A 198 -4.74 0.48 20.49
C ILE A 198 -4.75 1.87 21.12
N HIS A 199 -5.88 2.58 21.07
CA HIS A 199 -6.02 3.88 21.72
C HIS A 199 -5.84 3.79 23.24
N THR A 200 -6.38 2.74 23.89
CA THR A 200 -6.13 2.46 25.31
C THR A 200 -4.64 2.21 25.59
N ILE A 201 -3.97 1.40 24.76
CA ILE A 201 -2.52 1.15 24.88
C ILE A 201 -1.72 2.47 24.84
N PHE A 202 -2.05 3.37 23.90
CA PHE A 202 -1.42 4.69 23.82
C PHE A 202 -1.77 5.59 25.01
N THR A 203 -3.00 5.54 25.49
CA THR A 203 -3.46 6.29 26.67
C THR A 203 -2.69 5.86 27.93
N ASP A 204 -2.53 4.55 28.12
CA ASP A 204 -1.83 3.95 29.26
C ASP A 204 -0.30 4.07 29.15
N LYS A 205 0.20 4.59 28.03
CA LYS A 205 1.62 4.69 27.70
C LYS A 205 2.38 3.36 27.78
N ASN A 206 1.72 2.24 27.46
CA ASN A 206 2.30 0.90 27.60
C ASN A 206 3.23 0.57 26.43
N GLN A 207 4.50 0.99 26.53
CA GLN A 207 5.48 0.81 25.46
C GLN A 207 5.66 -0.65 25.02
N SER A 208 5.63 -1.61 25.94
CA SER A 208 5.80 -3.02 25.57
C SER A 208 4.65 -3.51 24.69
N GLU A 209 3.43 -3.09 24.98
CA GLU A 209 2.27 -3.44 24.16
C GLU A 209 2.28 -2.71 22.82
N VAL A 210 2.73 -1.45 22.77
CA VAL A 210 2.98 -0.75 21.49
C VAL A 210 3.97 -1.52 20.63
N PHE A 211 5.09 -1.98 21.18
CA PHE A 211 6.03 -2.81 20.42
C PHE A 211 5.38 -4.09 19.91
N ASN A 212 4.60 -4.77 20.75
CA ASN A 212 3.93 -6.02 20.37
C ASN A 212 2.94 -5.83 19.21
N ILE A 213 2.09 -4.79 19.24
CA ILE A 213 1.12 -4.56 18.16
C ILE A 213 1.80 -4.17 16.83
N TYR A 214 3.01 -3.60 16.87
CA TYR A 214 3.78 -3.18 15.70
C TYR A 214 4.77 -4.25 15.19
N ASP A 215 4.92 -5.38 15.87
CA ASP A 215 6.02 -6.35 15.62
C ASP A 215 6.00 -6.90 14.18
N ILE A 216 4.82 -7.22 13.64
CA ILE A 216 4.70 -7.67 12.25
C ILE A 216 5.10 -6.57 11.27
N ARG A 217 4.58 -5.34 11.44
CA ARG A 217 5.00 -4.18 10.63
C ARG A 217 6.52 -3.96 10.70
N ALA A 218 7.13 -4.07 11.89
CA ALA A 218 8.56 -3.89 12.07
C ALA A 218 9.38 -4.97 11.34
N LYS A 219 8.93 -6.24 11.35
CA LYS A 219 9.51 -7.33 10.56
C LYS A 219 9.43 -7.06 9.05
N GLU A 220 8.28 -6.60 8.56
CA GLU A 220 8.11 -6.24 7.15
C GLU A 220 9.04 -5.09 6.76
N ILE A 221 9.15 -4.05 7.60
CA ILE A 221 10.06 -2.92 7.38
C ILE A 221 11.52 -3.37 7.39
N ALA A 222 11.92 -4.21 8.34
CA ALA A 222 13.28 -4.74 8.37
C ALA A 222 13.62 -5.51 7.09
N THR A 223 12.69 -6.31 6.60
CA THR A 223 12.84 -7.04 5.33
C THR A 223 12.92 -6.09 4.13
N ALA A 224 11.97 -5.16 4.02
CA ALA A 224 11.84 -4.21 2.91
C ALA A 224 13.06 -3.28 2.77
N TYR A 225 13.67 -2.90 3.89
CA TYR A 225 14.81 -1.98 3.94
C TYR A 225 16.15 -2.70 4.19
N HIS A 226 16.18 -4.04 4.13
CA HIS A 226 17.37 -4.86 4.33
C HIS A 226 18.12 -4.53 5.64
N LEU A 227 17.34 -4.31 6.71
CA LEU A 227 17.83 -4.07 8.07
C LEU A 227 18.22 -5.38 8.75
N ALA A 228 19.02 -5.29 9.82
CA ALA A 228 19.57 -6.47 10.47
C ALA A 228 18.51 -7.35 11.15
N ASP A 229 17.50 -6.74 11.78
CA ASP A 229 16.48 -7.43 12.54
C ASP A 229 15.20 -6.56 12.75
N PRO A 230 14.12 -7.13 13.31
CA PRO A 230 12.88 -6.38 13.59
C PRO A 230 13.05 -5.22 14.58
N LYS A 231 14.08 -5.23 15.44
CA LYS A 231 14.33 -4.12 16.37
C LYS A 231 14.79 -2.88 15.60
N GLU A 232 15.62 -3.05 14.58
CA GLU A 232 15.94 -1.96 13.64
C GLU A 232 14.71 -1.53 12.84
N GLY A 233 13.81 -2.47 12.51
CA GLY A 233 12.49 -2.17 11.93
C GLY A 233 11.66 -1.22 12.80
N HIS A 234 11.54 -1.52 14.10
CA HIS A 234 10.86 -0.65 15.07
C HIS A 234 11.51 0.73 15.16
N LEU A 235 12.84 0.79 15.16
CA LEU A 235 13.58 2.05 15.16
C LEU A 235 13.29 2.87 13.90
N LYS A 236 13.26 2.21 12.73
CA LYS A 236 13.01 2.85 11.43
C LYS A 236 11.62 3.49 11.34
N ILE A 237 10.63 2.93 12.01
CA ILE A 237 9.26 3.48 12.08
C ILE A 237 8.97 4.23 13.39
N SER A 238 10.00 4.50 14.20
CA SER A 238 9.88 5.22 15.48
C SER A 238 8.76 4.68 16.38
N THR A 239 8.65 3.36 16.53
CA THR A 239 7.54 2.74 17.27
C THR A 239 7.33 3.33 18.67
N GLY A 240 6.19 4.01 18.86
CA GLY A 240 5.79 4.61 20.13
C GLY A 240 6.55 5.88 20.53
N SER A 241 7.27 6.54 19.62
CA SER A 241 7.90 7.84 19.90
C SER A 241 6.87 8.88 20.37
N ASP A 242 5.75 8.94 19.67
CA ASP A 242 4.78 10.04 19.80
C ASP A 242 4.06 10.00 21.16
N MET A 243 3.84 8.79 21.68
CA MET A 243 3.28 8.55 23.02
C MET A 243 4.18 9.08 24.17
N ASN A 244 5.49 9.13 23.92
CA ASN A 244 6.49 9.58 24.88
C ASN A 244 6.90 11.05 24.66
N ASP A 245 6.45 11.68 23.57
CA ASP A 245 6.74 13.08 23.29
C ASP A 245 5.87 13.98 24.20
N PRO A 246 6.46 14.84 25.06
CA PRO A 246 5.69 15.75 25.90
C PRO A 246 4.97 16.86 25.13
N SER A 247 5.37 17.21 23.89
CA SER A 247 4.67 18.20 23.07
C SER A 247 3.38 17.64 22.50
N LEU A 248 3.27 16.32 22.36
CA LEU A 248 2.12 15.66 21.77
C LEU A 248 1.05 15.30 22.81
N ALA A 249 -0.21 15.36 22.40
CA ALA A 249 -1.37 14.87 23.13
C ALA A 249 -2.12 13.86 22.25
N LEU A 250 -2.42 12.68 22.78
CA LEU A 250 -3.35 11.75 22.13
C LEU A 250 -4.75 12.41 22.11
N HIS A 251 -5.34 12.54 20.93
CA HIS A 251 -6.69 13.09 20.80
C HIS A 251 -7.75 12.11 21.32
N GLU A 252 -8.94 12.64 21.63
CA GLU A 252 -10.09 11.80 21.98
C GLU A 252 -10.41 10.84 20.83
N PHE A 253 -10.72 9.59 21.16
CA PHE A 253 -11.10 8.60 20.17
C PHE A 253 -12.47 8.94 19.56
N TRP A 254 -12.54 9.13 18.24
CA TRP A 254 -13.81 9.45 17.56
C TRP A 254 -14.25 8.34 16.63
N THR A 255 -15.57 8.25 16.41
CA THR A 255 -16.17 7.17 15.59
C THR A 255 -17.23 7.67 14.61
N GLU A 256 -17.63 8.93 14.71
CA GLU A 256 -18.64 9.51 13.82
C GLU A 256 -18.10 9.61 12.39
N GLY A 257 -18.92 9.28 11.39
CA GLY A 257 -18.55 9.32 9.97
C GLY A 257 -17.58 8.22 9.51
N MET A 258 -17.09 7.38 10.42
CA MET A 258 -16.13 6.31 10.12
C MET A 258 -16.77 5.18 9.29
N LYS A 259 -16.00 4.66 8.34
CA LYS A 259 -16.36 3.53 7.47
C LYS A 259 -15.22 2.53 7.34
N LEU A 260 -15.57 1.30 7.02
CA LEU A 260 -14.61 0.25 6.68
C LEU A 260 -14.14 0.45 5.25
N GLU A 261 -12.84 0.69 5.06
CA GLU A 261 -12.21 0.69 3.74
C GLU A 261 -11.46 -0.64 3.56
N ILE A 262 -11.78 -1.35 2.49
CA ILE A 262 -11.14 -2.62 2.12
C ILE A 262 -10.16 -2.33 0.99
N ILE A 263 -8.94 -2.82 1.18
CA ILE A 263 -7.80 -2.58 0.29
C ILE A 263 -7.06 -3.90 0.04
N ALA A 264 -6.00 -3.86 -0.76
CA ALA A 264 -5.22 -5.03 -1.13
C ALA A 264 -6.08 -6.16 -1.72
N ASN A 265 -7.04 -5.82 -2.58
CA ASN A 265 -7.96 -6.76 -3.22
C ASN A 265 -8.73 -7.63 -2.20
N GLY A 266 -9.14 -7.05 -1.07
CA GLY A 266 -9.92 -7.75 -0.04
C GLY A 266 -9.09 -8.37 1.07
N LYS A 267 -7.76 -8.27 1.04
CA LYS A 267 -6.89 -8.88 2.06
C LYS A 267 -6.61 -8.00 3.26
N MET A 268 -6.81 -6.70 3.11
CA MET A 268 -6.51 -5.71 4.13
C MET A 268 -7.71 -4.78 4.33
N ALA A 269 -7.80 -4.19 5.51
CA ALA A 269 -8.76 -3.16 5.81
C ALA A 269 -8.20 -2.09 6.75
N ARG A 270 -8.86 -0.94 6.75
CA ARG A 270 -8.66 0.15 7.71
C ARG A 270 -9.99 0.84 7.97
N ILE A 271 -10.04 1.62 9.05
CA ILE A 271 -11.20 2.47 9.33
C ILE A 271 -10.79 3.91 9.04
N THR A 272 -11.55 4.58 8.17
CA THR A 272 -11.35 5.99 7.86
C THR A 272 -12.68 6.73 7.79
N ASP A 273 -12.67 8.05 7.85
CA ASP A 273 -13.83 8.89 7.52
C ASP A 273 -13.88 9.26 6.02
N THR A 274 -14.55 10.36 5.68
CA THR A 274 -14.62 10.92 4.32
C THR A 274 -13.29 11.49 3.85
N ASP A 275 -12.52 12.05 4.77
CA ASP A 275 -11.29 12.81 4.51
C ASP A 275 -10.05 11.90 4.63
N LYS A 276 -10.30 10.59 4.85
CA LYS A 276 -9.30 9.51 4.98
C LYS A 276 -8.54 9.54 6.30
N ASP A 277 -9.03 10.28 7.28
CA ASP A 277 -8.49 10.29 8.63
C ASP A 277 -8.92 9.05 9.40
N GLN A 278 -8.09 8.64 10.35
CA GLN A 278 -8.26 7.45 11.16
C GLN A 278 -8.51 7.83 12.62
N PRO A 279 -9.24 7.03 13.42
CA PRO A 279 -9.75 7.44 14.74
C PRO A 279 -8.70 7.64 15.85
N ILE A 280 -7.40 7.53 15.53
CA ILE A 280 -6.28 7.69 16.45
C ILE A 280 -5.29 8.67 15.84
N LEU A 281 -5.13 9.84 16.47
CA LEU A 281 -4.12 10.82 16.11
C LEU A 281 -3.53 11.48 17.37
N PHE A 282 -2.34 12.05 17.19
CA PHE A 282 -1.74 12.95 18.18
C PHE A 282 -1.85 14.39 17.69
N ILE A 283 -1.93 15.34 18.62
CA ILE A 283 -1.93 16.78 18.34
C ILE A 283 -0.72 17.39 19.04
N ASP A 284 0.09 18.12 18.30
CA ASP A 284 1.13 18.96 18.89
C ASP A 284 0.49 20.14 19.63
N LYS A 285 0.75 20.25 20.93
CA LYS A 285 0.08 21.21 21.82
C LYS A 285 0.41 22.66 21.52
N GLU A 286 1.55 22.93 20.88
CA GLU A 286 2.00 24.29 20.59
C GLU A 286 1.48 24.77 19.23
N SER A 287 1.68 23.95 18.20
CA SER A 287 1.32 24.28 16.83
C SER A 287 -0.13 23.92 16.46
N GLY A 288 -0.75 22.99 17.17
CA GLY A 288 -2.03 22.38 16.81
C GLY A 288 -1.92 21.39 15.63
N THR A 289 -0.69 21.07 15.18
CA THR A 289 -0.47 20.17 14.04
C THR A 289 -0.91 18.76 14.37
N LEU A 290 -1.60 18.11 13.42
CA LEU A 290 -2.03 16.72 13.56
C LEU A 290 -0.90 15.76 13.16
N HIS A 291 -0.63 14.79 14.02
CA HIS A 291 0.27 13.66 13.81
C HIS A 291 -0.58 12.42 13.56
N LEU A 292 -0.86 12.16 12.28
CA LEU A 292 -1.73 11.07 11.83
C LEU A 292 -0.94 9.77 11.70
N HIS A 293 -1.34 8.75 12.46
CA HIS A 293 -0.86 7.39 12.23
C HIS A 293 -1.81 6.66 11.27
N LYS A 294 -1.25 6.20 10.14
CA LYS A 294 -2.03 5.43 9.15
C LYS A 294 -1.96 3.96 9.47
N PHE A 295 -2.97 3.44 10.16
CA PHE A 295 -3.08 2.02 10.45
C PHE A 295 -3.69 1.24 9.27
N SER A 296 -3.25 0.00 9.07
CA SER A 296 -3.94 -0.98 8.23
C SER A 296 -3.72 -2.38 8.77
N PHE A 297 -4.75 -3.21 8.60
CA PHE A 297 -4.84 -4.52 9.23
C PHE A 297 -5.17 -5.58 8.19
N TYR A 298 -4.71 -6.80 8.42
CA TYR A 298 -5.30 -7.98 7.78
C TYR A 298 -6.01 -8.83 8.84
N LYS A 299 -6.91 -9.71 8.40
CA LYS A 299 -7.59 -10.67 9.28
C LYS A 299 -6.93 -12.04 9.15
N SER A 300 -6.39 -12.55 10.23
CA SER A 300 -5.70 -13.84 10.27
C SER A 300 -6.68 -15.01 10.08
N ASN A 301 -6.13 -16.22 9.86
CA ASN A 301 -6.94 -17.43 9.78
C ASN A 301 -7.68 -17.76 11.09
N ASN A 302 -7.24 -17.19 12.22
CA ASN A 302 -7.89 -17.31 13.54
C ASN A 302 -8.89 -16.18 13.84
N ASP A 303 -9.27 -15.37 12.85
CA ASP A 303 -10.16 -14.20 13.01
C ASP A 303 -9.59 -13.06 13.87
N GLU A 304 -8.27 -12.98 13.98
CA GLU A 304 -7.58 -11.89 14.68
C GLU A 304 -7.20 -10.77 13.71
N TRP A 305 -7.36 -9.51 14.13
CA TRP A 305 -6.89 -8.35 13.38
C TRP A 305 -5.41 -8.08 13.70
N ILE A 306 -4.56 -8.14 12.68
CA ILE A 306 -3.11 -7.96 12.83
C ILE A 306 -2.70 -6.67 12.10
N MET A 307 -2.06 -5.75 12.81
CA MET A 307 -1.57 -4.49 12.27
C MET A 307 -0.30 -4.72 11.43
N ILE A 308 -0.29 -4.19 10.21
CA ILE A 308 0.84 -4.31 9.28
C ILE A 308 1.28 -2.98 8.69
N ARG A 309 0.45 -1.94 8.81
CA ARG A 309 0.82 -0.55 8.53
C ARG A 309 0.26 0.33 9.63
#